data_AF-A0A8S9YGB8-F1
#
_entry.id   AF-A0A8S9YGB8-F1
#
_cell.length_a   1.000
_cell.length_b   1.000
_cell.length_c   1.000
_cell.angle_alpha   90.00
_cell.angle_beta   90.00
_cell.angle_gamma   90.00
#
_symmetry.space_group_name_H-M   'P 1'
#
loop_
_entity.id
_entity.type
_entity.pdbx_description
1 polymer ?
#
loop_
_entity_poly.entity_id
_entity_poly.type
_entity_poly.pdbx_seq_one_letter_code
_entity_poly.pdbx_strand_id
1 'polypeptide(L)'
;MVISLDLLSGLLEGLGTQIEPLVSDSPLLKLLFEAAQDPQPDVRQSSFALLGDLTKACFAHIRPQIGQFMSVLVNNLGSEHISVSNNAIWAIGEICIQLEYRSPWS
;
A
#
# COMPACT_ATOMS: atom_id res chain seq x y z
N MET A 1 -15.24 -2.18 -6.82
CA MET A 1 -14.23 -1.70 -5.86
C MET A 1 -12.81 -1.75 -6.44
N VAL A 2 -12.47 -2.76 -7.25
CA VAL A 2 -11.17 -2.88 -7.95
C VAL A 2 -10.85 -1.65 -8.83
N ILE A 3 -11.78 -1.21 -9.68
CA ILE A 3 -11.57 -0.08 -10.62
C ILE A 3 -11.21 1.24 -9.91
N SER A 4 -11.79 1.51 -8.74
CA SER A 4 -11.50 2.74 -7.99
C SER A 4 -10.11 2.71 -7.35
N LEU A 5 -9.58 1.54 -7.00
CA LEU A 5 -8.23 1.40 -6.45
C LEU A 5 -7.19 1.61 -7.55
N ASP A 6 -7.43 1.03 -8.74
CA ASP A 6 -6.52 1.20 -9.88
C ASP A 6 -6.46 2.66 -10.35
N LEU A 7 -7.59 3.38 -10.32
CA LEU A 7 -7.62 4.82 -10.58
C LEU A 7 -6.80 5.62 -9.55
N LEU A 8 -6.89 5.26 -8.26
CA LEU A 8 -6.10 5.91 -7.20
C LEU A 8 -4.61 5.66 -7.37
N SER A 9 -4.20 4.44 -7.75
CA SER A 9 -2.81 4.13 -8.12
C SER A 9 -2.33 4.99 -9.30
N GLY A 10 -3.14 5.12 -10.35
CA GLY A 10 -2.81 5.99 -11.49
C GLY A 10 -2.67 7.46 -11.11
N LEU A 11 -3.49 7.96 -10.18
CA LEU A 11 -3.36 9.33 -9.64
C LEU A 11 -2.10 9.51 -8.81
N LEU A 12 -1.72 8.52 -8.00
CA LEU A 12 -0.48 8.53 -7.21
C LEU A 12 0.75 8.58 -8.10
N GLU A 13 0.79 7.75 -9.13
CA GLU A 13 1.91 7.76 -10.08
C GLU A 13 1.96 9.07 -10.89
N GLY A 14 0.81 9.62 -11.27
CA GLY A 14 0.74 10.86 -12.06
C GLY A 14 1.05 12.13 -11.26
N LEU A 15 0.64 12.21 -9.99
CA LEU A 15 0.77 13.41 -9.14
C LEU A 15 1.96 13.36 -8.19
N GLY A 16 2.52 12.18 -7.90
CA GLY A 16 3.63 12.00 -6.97
C GLY A 16 3.32 12.60 -5.60
N THR A 17 4.23 13.43 -5.08
CA THR A 17 4.08 14.05 -3.75
C THR A 17 2.95 15.08 -3.66
N GLN A 18 2.43 15.59 -4.78
CA GLN A 18 1.36 16.59 -4.75
C GLN A 18 0.00 16.02 -4.33
N ILE A 19 -0.12 14.69 -4.26
CA ILE A 19 -1.33 14.03 -3.76
C ILE A 19 -1.40 14.00 -2.22
N GLU A 20 -0.31 14.31 -1.53
CA GLU A 20 -0.21 14.23 -0.07
C GLU A 20 -1.34 14.96 0.69
N PRO A 21 -1.76 16.19 0.31
CA PRO A 21 -2.90 16.85 0.97
C PRO A 21 -4.22 16.07 0.81
N LEU A 22 -4.44 15.43 -0.35
CA LEU A 22 -5.64 14.64 -0.62
C LEU A 22 -5.65 13.33 0.18
N VAL A 23 -4.47 12.74 0.41
CA VAL A 23 -4.34 11.58 1.28
C VAL A 23 -4.56 11.96 2.74
N SER A 24 -3.97 13.06 3.20
CA SER A 24 -4.09 13.55 4.58
C SER A 24 -5.52 13.85 5.00
N ASP A 25 -6.32 14.46 4.12
CA ASP A 25 -7.68 14.90 4.43
C ASP A 25 -8.76 13.84 4.11
N SER A 26 -8.37 12.58 3.86
CA SER A 26 -9.29 11.52 3.45
C SER A 26 -9.23 10.28 4.34
N PRO A 27 -10.31 9.46 4.37
CA PRO A 27 -10.30 8.17 5.06
C PRO A 27 -9.54 7.08 4.29
N LEU A 28 -8.74 7.45 3.27
CA LEU A 28 -8.16 6.51 2.31
C LEU A 28 -7.36 5.39 2.98
N LEU A 29 -6.47 5.69 3.92
CA LEU A 29 -5.66 4.67 4.58
C LEU A 29 -6.49 3.69 5.41
N LYS A 30 -7.58 4.16 6.01
CA LYS A 30 -8.50 3.31 6.76
C LYS A 30 -9.24 2.36 5.80
N LEU A 31 -9.79 2.89 4.71
CA LEU A 31 -10.48 2.10 3.70
C LEU A 31 -9.54 1.11 3.01
N LEU A 32 -8.29 1.50 2.78
CA LEU A 32 -7.24 0.64 2.25
C LEU A 32 -6.96 -0.53 3.19
N PHE A 33 -6.87 -0.28 4.49
CA PHE A 33 -6.64 -1.32 5.49
C PHE A 33 -7.82 -2.31 5.57
N GLU A 34 -9.05 -1.83 5.43
CA GLU A 34 -10.24 -2.69 5.32
C GLU A 34 -10.19 -3.52 4.03
N ALA A 35 -9.87 -2.91 2.88
CA ALA A 35 -9.75 -3.61 1.60
C ALA A 35 -8.63 -4.67 1.58
N ALA A 36 -7.52 -4.42 2.29
CA ALA A 36 -6.41 -5.37 2.43
C ALA A 36 -6.80 -6.68 3.15
N GLN A 37 -7.91 -6.67 3.88
CA GLN A 37 -8.44 -7.81 4.62
C GLN A 37 -9.71 -8.40 3.99
N ASP A 38 -10.12 -7.87 2.83
CA ASP A 38 -11.34 -8.30 2.16
C ASP A 38 -11.27 -9.80 1.80
N PRO A 39 -12.37 -10.57 1.95
CA PRO A 39 -12.39 -11.98 1.57
C PRO A 39 -12.08 -12.20 0.08
N GLN A 40 -12.40 -11.25 -0.80
CA GLN A 40 -12.16 -11.36 -2.23
C GLN A 40 -10.68 -11.13 -2.58
N PRO A 41 -10.00 -12.11 -3.22
CA PRO A 41 -8.58 -12.00 -3.57
C PRO A 41 -8.25 -10.79 -4.46
N ASP A 42 -9.10 -10.48 -5.44
CA ASP A 42 -8.88 -9.35 -6.36
C ASP A 42 -8.84 -8.01 -5.64
N VAL A 43 -9.65 -7.86 -4.58
CA VAL A 43 -9.66 -6.66 -3.75
C VAL A 43 -8.34 -6.55 -3.00
N ARG A 44 -7.88 -7.64 -2.37
CA ARG A 44 -6.59 -7.67 -1.68
C ARG A 44 -5.43 -7.36 -2.64
N GLN A 45 -5.42 -7.97 -3.82
CA GLN A 45 -4.42 -7.72 -4.85
C GLN A 45 -4.30 -6.23 -5.20
N SER A 46 -5.41 -5.56 -5.53
CA SER A 46 -5.39 -4.13 -5.86
C SER A 46 -5.04 -3.27 -4.64
N SER A 47 -5.48 -3.65 -3.45
CA SER A 47 -5.11 -2.91 -2.22
C SER A 47 -3.60 -2.95 -1.93
N PHE A 48 -2.93 -4.08 -2.20
CA PHE A 48 -1.49 -4.19 -2.00
C PHE A 48 -0.70 -3.39 -3.04
N ALA A 49 -1.17 -3.35 -4.28
CA ALA A 49 -0.59 -2.45 -5.29
C ALA A 49 -0.71 -0.99 -4.85
N LEU A 50 -1.91 -0.55 -4.46
CA LEU A 50 -2.14 0.82 -4.00
C LEU A 50 -1.31 1.17 -2.76
N LEU A 51 -1.12 0.23 -1.84
CA LEU A 51 -0.27 0.43 -0.67
C LEU A 51 1.20 0.67 -1.05
N GLY A 52 1.74 -0.08 -2.02
CA GLY A 52 3.09 0.15 -2.53
C GLY A 52 3.22 1.52 -3.20
N ASP A 53 2.22 1.94 -3.99
CA ASP A 53 2.19 3.26 -4.61
C ASP A 53 2.12 4.40 -3.58
N LEU A 54 1.27 4.28 -2.57
CA LEU A 54 1.21 5.21 -1.45
C LEU A 54 2.50 5.26 -0.64
N THR A 55 3.19 4.13 -0.52
CA THR A 55 4.48 4.04 0.15
C THR A 55 5.54 4.86 -0.60
N LYS A 56 5.56 4.79 -1.94
CA LYS A 56 6.44 5.62 -2.78
C LYS A 56 6.10 7.11 -2.69
N ALA A 57 4.82 7.46 -2.79
CA ALA A 57 4.39 8.85 -2.92
C ALA A 57 4.24 9.61 -1.59
N CYS A 58 3.78 8.92 -0.53
CA CYS A 58 3.26 9.54 0.70
C CYS A 58 3.71 8.77 1.96
N PHE A 59 4.97 8.36 2.02
CA PHE A 59 5.49 7.52 3.11
C PHE A 59 5.25 8.07 4.53
N ALA A 60 5.22 9.40 4.69
CA ALA A 60 4.97 10.05 5.98
C ALA A 60 3.65 9.59 6.63
N HIS A 61 2.62 9.31 5.82
CA HIS A 61 1.33 8.83 6.28
C HIS A 61 1.28 7.32 6.48
N ILE A 62 2.10 6.55 5.74
CA ILE A 62 2.21 5.09 5.89
C ILE A 62 3.02 4.73 7.14
N ARG A 63 4.10 5.47 7.43
CA ARG A 63 5.07 5.18 8.50
C ARG A 63 4.43 4.88 9.87
N PRO A 64 3.44 5.65 10.38
CA PRO A 64 2.80 5.37 11.67
C PRO A 64 2.01 4.05 11.69
N GLN A 65 1.64 3.54 10.52
CA GLN A 65 0.77 2.38 10.33
C GLN A 65 1.51 1.16 9.75
N ILE A 66 2.83 1.19 9.62
CA ILE A 66 3.61 0.10 9.03
C ILE A 66 3.33 -1.23 9.74
N GLY A 67 3.26 -1.25 11.06
CA GLY A 67 3.06 -2.49 11.83
C GLY A 67 1.78 -3.24 11.45
N GLN A 68 0.66 -2.52 11.30
CA GLN A 68 -0.62 -3.13 10.90
C GLN A 68 -0.58 -3.62 9.45
N PHE A 69 -0.03 -2.83 8.53
CA PHE A 69 0.06 -3.22 7.12
C PHE A 69 1.01 -4.39 6.90
N MET A 70 2.18 -4.40 7.56
CA MET A 70 3.14 -5.50 7.49
C MET A 70 2.53 -6.81 7.99
N SER A 71 1.71 -6.79 9.05
CA SER A 71 1.02 -7.99 9.52
C SER A 71 0.09 -8.58 8.43
N VAL A 72 -0.69 -7.74 7.76
CA VAL A 72 -1.59 -8.18 6.69
C VAL A 72 -0.81 -8.68 5.47
N LEU A 73 0.26 -7.98 5.07
CA LEU A 73 1.11 -8.36 3.94
C LEU A 73 1.79 -9.72 4.17
N VAL A 74 2.39 -9.92 5.35
CA VAL A 74 3.06 -11.19 5.71
C VAL A 74 2.08 -12.36 5.69
N ASN A 75 0.85 -12.16 6.18
CA ASN A 75 -0.19 -13.18 6.14
C ASN A 75 -0.63 -13.57 4.72
N ASN A 76 -0.33 -12.74 3.70
CA ASN A 76 -0.67 -12.99 2.31
C ASN A 76 0.50 -13.52 1.46
N LEU A 77 1.71 -13.68 2.01
CA LEU A 77 2.88 -14.18 1.27
C LEU A 77 2.72 -15.61 0.75
N GLY A 78 1.96 -16.44 1.46
CA GLY A 78 1.66 -17.83 1.10
C GLY A 78 0.30 -18.03 0.46
N SER A 79 -0.34 -16.96 -0.04
CA SER A 79 -1.67 -17.05 -0.67
C SER A 79 -1.62 -17.97 -1.90
N GLU A 80 -2.67 -18.80 -2.07
CA GLU A 80 -2.87 -19.64 -3.26
C GLU A 80 -3.08 -18.79 -4.53
N HIS A 81 -3.49 -17.54 -4.37
CA HIS A 81 -3.57 -16.55 -5.43
C HIS A 81 -2.22 -15.86 -5.61
N ILE A 82 -1.47 -16.27 -6.64
CA ILE A 82 -0.10 -15.79 -6.92
C ILE A 82 -0.03 -14.26 -7.06
N SER A 83 -1.03 -13.64 -7.70
CA SER A 83 -1.08 -12.18 -7.89
C SER A 83 -1.18 -11.41 -6.58
N VAL A 84 -1.91 -11.95 -5.60
CA VAL A 84 -2.02 -11.39 -4.25
C VAL A 84 -0.66 -11.46 -3.55
N SER A 85 -0.02 -12.64 -3.55
CA SER A 85 1.30 -12.84 -2.95
C SER A 85 2.36 -11.94 -3.61
N ASN A 86 2.33 -11.81 -4.93
CA ASN A 86 3.24 -10.96 -5.68
C ASN A 86 3.14 -9.49 -5.25
N ASN A 87 1.92 -8.94 -5.19
CA ASN A 87 1.74 -7.54 -4.80
C ASN A 87 2.05 -7.33 -3.31
N ALA A 88 1.81 -8.33 -2.45
CA ALA A 88 2.22 -8.27 -1.06
C ALA A 88 3.75 -8.21 -0.91
N ILE A 89 4.48 -9.07 -1.62
CA ILE A 89 5.95 -9.08 -1.65
C ILE A 89 6.49 -7.74 -2.15
N TRP A 90 5.94 -7.24 -3.26
CA TRP A 90 6.36 -5.96 -3.82
C TRP A 90 6.11 -4.79 -2.85
N ALA A 91 4.93 -4.70 -2.25
CA ALA A 91 4.61 -3.65 -1.27
C ALA A 91 5.52 -3.70 -0.03
N ILE A 92 5.87 -4.90 0.46
CA ILE A 92 6.89 -5.06 1.52
C ILE A 92 8.23 -4.47 1.06
N GLY A 93 8.66 -4.77 -0.17
CA GLY A 93 9.90 -4.24 -0.75
C GLY A 93 9.93 -2.71 -0.76
N GLU A 94 8.85 -2.07 -1.22
CA GLU A 94 8.73 -0.61 -1.23
C GLU A 94 8.81 -0.03 0.19
N ILE A 95 8.18 -0.66 1.18
CA ILE A 95 8.26 -0.25 2.59
C ILE A 95 9.71 -0.34 3.10
N CYS A 96 10.40 -1.45 2.80
CA CYS A 96 11.80 -1.65 3.19
C CYS A 96 12.72 -0.57 2.62
N ILE A 97 12.58 -0.27 1.32
CA ILE A 97 13.38 0.77 0.65
C ILE A 97 13.16 2.15 1.31
N GLN A 98 11.90 2.51 1.61
CA GLN A 98 11.60 3.78 2.26
C GLN A 98 12.09 3.86 3.71
N LEU A 99 12.10 2.73 4.43
CA LEU A 99 12.67 2.66 5.78
C LEU A 99 14.19 2.80 5.77
N GLU A 100 14.87 2.20 4.80
CA GLU A 100 16.32 2.30 4.62
C GLU A 100 16.73 3.74 4.31
N TYR A 101 16.14 4.38 3.28
CA TYR A 101 16.49 5.74 2.86
C TYR A 101 16.30 6.82 3.93
N ARG A 102 15.46 6.55 4.94
CA ARG A 102 15.11 7.49 6.01
C ARG A 102 15.64 7.04 7.37
N SER A 103 16.50 6.03 7.39
CA SER A 103 17.23 5.62 8.58
C SER A 103 18.24 6.72 8.95
N PRO A 104 18.37 7.09 10.22
CA PRO A 104 19.44 8.02 10.63
C PRO A 104 20.85 7.44 10.45
N TRP A 105 20.96 6.19 9.98
CA TRP A 105 22.20 5.43 9.80
C TRP A 105 22.53 5.14 8.32
N SER A 106 21.71 5.61 7.36
CA SER A 106 21.91 5.46 5.91
C SER A 106 22.54 6.69 5.27
#